data_AF-A0A1S9SYS7-F1
#
_entry.id   AF-A0A1S9SYS7-F1
#
_cell.length_a   1.000
_cell.length_b   1.000
_cell.length_c   1.000
_cell.angle_alpha   90.00
_cell.angle_beta   90.00
_cell.angle_gamma   90.00
#
_symmetry.space_group_name_H-M   'P 1'
#
loop_
_entity.id
_entity.type
_entity.pdbx_description
1 polymer ?
#
loop_
_entity_poly.entity_id
_entity_poly.type
_entity_poly.pdbx_seq_one_letter_code
_entity_poly.pdbx_strand_id
1 'polypeptide(L)'
;MSNITNKNISVPLSIELLFNNEKLDLMKILCLMYAFMLESKKRRKVSEIMFYYSLVNFDLIKLFEKSEENNKSFTPSSNLYFRFQTKVNGILLNMSHLQLINLQGDLNKKLDDITVQLNPQGKLIFEEMDSVFFSNLKKEYTNAFKKVKFSASNMQVIKGIRQ
;
A
#
# COMPACT_ATOMS: atom_id res chain seq x y z
N MET A 1 20.80 -40.09 -9.87
CA MET A 1 20.09 -39.02 -9.14
C MET A 1 21.12 -38.01 -8.68
N SER A 2 21.25 -36.90 -9.41
CA SER A 2 22.19 -35.83 -9.07
C SER A 2 21.61 -34.96 -7.95
N ASN A 3 22.27 -34.94 -6.81
CA ASN A 3 21.96 -34.04 -5.70
C ASN A 3 22.12 -32.59 -6.18
N ILE A 4 21.00 -31.90 -6.43
CA ILE A 4 20.98 -30.46 -6.62
C ILE A 4 21.25 -29.86 -5.23
N THR A 5 22.53 -29.62 -4.93
CA THR A 5 22.89 -28.71 -3.84
C THR A 5 22.34 -27.35 -4.22
N ASN A 6 21.26 -26.92 -3.57
CA ASN A 6 20.82 -25.53 -3.58
C ASN A 6 21.97 -24.69 -3.02
N LYS A 7 22.87 -24.22 -3.91
CA LYS A 7 23.72 -23.09 -3.60
C LYS A 7 22.77 -21.97 -3.21
N ASN A 8 22.88 -21.45 -2.00
CA ASN A 8 22.25 -20.20 -1.62
C ASN A 8 22.79 -19.13 -2.57
N ILE A 9 22.08 -18.89 -3.66
CA ILE A 9 22.35 -17.78 -4.58
C ILE A 9 21.86 -16.53 -3.84
N SER A 10 22.65 -16.04 -2.89
CA SER A 10 22.39 -14.75 -2.27
C SER A 10 22.85 -13.67 -3.24
N VAL A 11 21.91 -12.85 -3.71
CA VAL A 11 22.26 -11.65 -4.46
C VAL A 11 22.99 -10.66 -3.53
N PRO A 12 23.86 -9.78 -4.06
CA PRO A 12 24.43 -8.69 -3.28
C PRO A 12 23.35 -7.89 -2.54
N LEU A 13 23.65 -7.43 -1.32
CA LEU A 13 22.71 -6.68 -0.48
C LEU A 13 22.12 -5.45 -1.19
N SER A 14 22.91 -4.78 -2.04
CA SER A 14 22.43 -3.65 -2.85
C SER A 14 21.33 -4.06 -3.83
N ILE A 15 21.45 -5.25 -4.44
CA ILE A 15 20.45 -5.82 -5.33
C ILE A 15 19.24 -6.27 -4.51
N GLU A 16 19.46 -6.93 -3.38
CA GLU A 16 18.39 -7.33 -2.46
C GLU A 16 17.56 -6.13 -2.00
N LEU A 17 18.21 -5.05 -1.55
CA LEU A 17 17.55 -3.81 -1.14
C LEU A 17 16.88 -3.05 -2.28
N LEU A 18 17.26 -3.31 -3.53
CA LEU A 18 16.62 -2.70 -4.69
C LEU A 18 15.29 -3.39 -5.03
N PHE A 19 15.20 -4.70 -4.79
CA PHE A 19 14.03 -5.50 -5.10
C PHE A 19 13.12 -5.79 -3.89
N ASN A 20 13.69 -5.95 -2.69
CA ASN A 20 13.03 -6.34 -1.45
C ASN A 20 13.46 -5.40 -0.31
N ASN A 21 12.83 -4.22 -0.25
CA ASN A 21 13.08 -3.24 0.80
C ASN A 21 11.85 -3.10 1.71
N GLU A 22 11.69 -4.07 2.61
CA GLU A 22 10.56 -4.10 3.54
C GLU A 22 10.48 -2.82 4.40
N LYS A 23 11.63 -2.26 4.78
CA LYS A 23 11.68 -0.99 5.54
C LYS A 23 11.11 0.16 4.71
N LEU A 24 11.50 0.30 3.46
CA LEU A 24 10.95 1.32 2.56
C LEU A 24 9.44 1.13 2.37
N ASP A 25 9.00 -0.11 2.17
CA ASP A 25 7.57 -0.40 2.00
C ASP A 25 6.75 -0.11 3.26
N LEU A 26 7.29 -0.43 4.43
CA LEU A 26 6.72 -0.04 5.72
C LEU A 26 6.61 1.47 5.82
N MET A 27 7.67 2.22 5.51
CA MET A 27 7.63 3.67 5.57
C MET A 27 6.68 4.29 4.53
N LYS A 28 6.51 3.67 3.36
CA LYS A 28 5.50 4.09 2.36
C LYS A 28 4.07 3.91 2.88
N ILE A 29 3.79 2.83 3.61
CA ILE A 29 2.48 2.61 4.24
C ILE A 29 2.31 3.54 5.45
N LEU A 30 3.35 3.76 6.25
CA LEU A 30 3.34 4.73 7.34
C LEU A 30 3.03 6.14 6.81
N CYS A 31 3.64 6.53 5.70
CA CYS A 31 3.37 7.79 4.99
C CYS A 31 1.91 7.91 4.56
N LEU A 32 1.33 6.84 3.99
CA LEU A 32 -0.07 6.78 3.62
C LEU A 32 -0.99 6.92 4.85
N MET A 33 -0.69 6.20 5.93
CA MET A 33 -1.44 6.26 7.19
C MET A 33 -1.39 7.65 7.82
N TYR A 34 -0.23 8.30 7.76
CA TYR A 34 -0.07 9.68 8.20
C TYR A 34 -0.88 10.64 7.34
N ALA A 35 -0.87 10.48 6.01
CA ALA A 35 -1.72 11.27 5.11
C ALA A 35 -3.21 11.10 5.43
N PHE A 36 -3.68 9.88 5.71
CA PHE A 36 -5.06 9.65 6.15
C PHE A 36 -5.38 10.37 7.45
N MET A 37 -4.46 10.34 8.42
CA MET A 37 -4.64 11.00 9.71
C MET A 37 -4.78 12.52 9.58
N LEU A 38 -4.03 13.14 8.67
CA LEU A 38 -4.14 14.56 8.37
C LEU A 38 -5.48 14.93 7.74
N GLU A 39 -6.03 14.06 6.88
CA GLU A 39 -7.33 14.27 6.26
C GLU A 39 -8.48 14.05 7.25
N SER A 40 -8.43 12.97 8.03
CA SER A 40 -9.38 12.72 9.11
C SER A 40 -8.83 11.77 10.17
N LYS A 41 -9.25 11.96 11.43
CA LYS A 41 -8.89 11.04 12.54
C LYS A 41 -9.63 9.69 12.49
N LYS A 42 -10.34 9.37 11.40
CA LYS A 42 -11.15 8.15 11.28
C LYS A 42 -10.28 6.93 11.05
N ARG A 43 -10.75 5.77 11.50
CA ARG A 43 -10.15 4.48 11.14
C ARG A 43 -10.42 4.18 9.67
N ARG A 44 -9.46 3.58 8.98
CA ARG A 44 -9.54 3.25 7.54
C ARG A 44 -9.56 1.74 7.37
N LYS A 45 -10.32 1.25 6.40
CA LYS A 45 -10.35 -0.19 6.11
C LYS A 45 -9.03 -0.62 5.47
N VAL A 46 -8.60 -1.86 5.69
CA VAL A 46 -7.44 -2.45 5.00
C VAL A 46 -7.62 -2.36 3.48
N SER A 47 -8.84 -2.58 2.98
CA SER A 47 -9.14 -2.41 1.55
C SER A 47 -8.91 -0.99 1.04
N GLU A 48 -9.17 0.03 1.87
CA GLU A 48 -8.97 1.44 1.51
C GLU A 48 -7.47 1.78 1.50
N ILE A 49 -6.73 1.29 2.48
CA ILE A 49 -5.27 1.43 2.53
C ILE A 49 -4.64 0.82 1.28
N MET A 50 -5.02 -0.42 0.96
CA MET A 50 -4.54 -1.12 -0.23
C MET A 50 -4.90 -0.38 -1.51
N PHE A 51 -6.11 0.16 -1.61
CA PHE A 51 -6.57 0.94 -2.76
C PHE A 51 -5.63 2.10 -3.04
N TYR A 52 -5.43 3.00 -2.07
CA TYR A 52 -4.60 4.19 -2.27
C TYR A 52 -3.10 3.88 -2.36
N TYR A 53 -2.63 2.85 -1.65
CA TYR A 53 -1.26 2.34 -1.83
C TYR A 53 -1.03 1.89 -3.27
N SER A 54 -1.99 1.15 -3.85
CA SER A 54 -1.92 0.67 -5.22
C SER A 54 -1.97 1.82 -6.23
N LEU A 55 -2.83 2.82 -6.00
CA LEU A 55 -2.96 3.98 -6.87
C LEU A 55 -1.66 4.75 -7.04
N VAL A 56 -0.97 5.03 -5.93
CA VAL A 56 0.21 5.91 -5.92
C VAL A 56 1.49 5.15 -6.23
N ASN A 57 1.76 4.03 -5.55
CA ASN A 57 3.05 3.35 -5.66
C ASN A 57 3.22 2.54 -6.96
N PHE A 58 2.12 2.26 -7.66
CA PHE A 58 2.11 1.52 -8.92
C PHE A 58 1.46 2.31 -10.05
N ASP A 59 1.28 3.62 -9.86
CA ASP A 59 0.81 4.54 -10.88
C ASP A 59 -0.55 4.15 -11.49
N LEU A 60 -1.36 3.41 -10.72
CA LEU A 60 -2.70 2.97 -11.14
C LEU A 60 -3.71 4.13 -11.15
N ILE A 61 -3.32 5.30 -10.64
CA ILE A 61 -4.12 6.52 -10.72
C ILE A 61 -4.45 6.90 -12.17
N LYS A 62 -3.56 6.58 -13.13
CA LYS A 62 -3.76 6.78 -14.56
C LYS A 62 -5.00 6.09 -15.12
N LEU A 63 -5.45 4.99 -14.50
CA LEU A 63 -6.70 4.30 -14.87
C LEU A 63 -7.95 5.18 -14.71
N PHE A 64 -7.85 6.23 -13.90
CA PHE A 64 -8.95 7.15 -13.61
C PHE A 64 -8.76 8.52 -14.28
N GLU A 65 -7.65 8.72 -15.00
CA GLU A 65 -7.38 9.95 -15.75
C GLU A 65 -7.93 9.82 -17.17
N LYS A 66 -8.72 10.80 -17.60
CA LYS A 66 -9.27 10.89 -18.96
C LYS A 66 -8.19 11.37 -19.92
N SER A 67 -7.26 10.51 -20.32
CA SER A 67 -6.36 10.78 -21.44
C SER A 67 -6.63 9.80 -22.57
N GLU A 68 -6.63 10.30 -23.82
CA GLU A 68 -6.97 9.49 -25.01
C GLU A 68 -6.00 8.31 -25.24
N GLU A 69 -4.78 8.39 -24.70
CA GLU A 69 -3.76 7.32 -24.76
C GLU A 69 -4.03 6.15 -23.80
N ASN A 70 -4.74 6.36 -22.70
CA ASN A 70 -4.98 5.32 -21.68
C ASN A 70 -6.12 4.36 -22.05
N ASN A 71 -6.89 4.66 -23.10
CA ASN A 71 -8.11 3.94 -23.45
C ASN A 71 -7.88 2.56 -24.10
N LYS A 72 -6.64 2.15 -24.42
CA LYS A 72 -6.41 0.94 -25.23
C LYS A 72 -5.53 -0.19 -24.67
N SER A 73 -4.88 -0.11 -23.50
CA SER A 73 -4.05 -1.27 -23.10
C SER A 73 -3.76 -1.50 -21.62
N PHE A 74 -4.00 -0.55 -20.71
CA PHE A 74 -3.63 -0.76 -19.32
C PHE A 74 -4.79 -1.40 -18.54
N THR A 75 -4.76 -2.73 -18.43
CA THR A 75 -5.63 -3.48 -17.50
C THR A 75 -4.76 -4.09 -16.41
N PRO A 76 -4.92 -3.71 -15.13
CA PRO A 76 -4.17 -4.34 -14.06
C PRO A 76 -4.59 -5.81 -13.97
N SER A 77 -3.60 -6.71 -13.96
CA SER A 77 -3.90 -8.14 -13.76
C SER A 77 -4.40 -8.37 -12.33
N SER A 78 -5.39 -9.24 -12.14
CA SER A 78 -5.89 -9.57 -10.80
C SER A 78 -4.79 -10.16 -9.89
N ASN A 79 -3.80 -10.83 -10.48
CA ASN A 79 -2.61 -11.31 -9.77
C ASN A 79 -1.78 -10.17 -9.17
N LEU A 80 -1.66 -9.03 -9.86
CA LEU A 80 -0.96 -7.86 -9.35
C LEU A 80 -1.62 -7.34 -8.07
N TYR A 81 -2.95 -7.22 -8.08
CA TYR A 81 -3.71 -6.80 -6.91
C TYR A 81 -3.52 -7.78 -5.73
N PHE A 82 -3.58 -9.08 -5.99
CA PHE A 82 -3.38 -10.10 -4.95
C PHE A 82 -1.97 -10.05 -4.32
N ARG A 83 -0.94 -9.76 -5.13
CA ARG A 83 0.42 -9.54 -4.62
C ARG A 83 0.48 -8.33 -3.70
N PHE A 84 -0.18 -7.22 -4.07
CA PHE A 84 -0.26 -6.04 -3.21
C PHE A 84 -1.01 -6.34 -1.91
N GLN A 85 -2.10 -7.08 -1.98
CA GLN A 85 -2.86 -7.49 -0.80
C GLN A 85 -1.99 -8.26 0.19
N THR A 86 -1.28 -9.27 -0.29
CA THR A 86 -0.40 -10.10 0.55
C THR A 86 0.69 -9.23 1.20
N LYS A 87 1.31 -8.35 0.41
CA LYS A 87 2.39 -7.46 0.89
C LYS A 87 1.90 -6.45 1.92
N VAL A 88 0.80 -5.74 1.62
CA VAL A 88 0.21 -4.74 2.53
C VAL A 88 -0.23 -5.39 3.84
N ASN A 89 -0.86 -6.56 3.78
CA ASN A 89 -1.28 -7.29 4.99
C ASN A 89 -0.09 -7.67 5.87
N GLY A 90 1.00 -8.18 5.29
CA GLY A 90 2.23 -8.48 6.03
C GLY A 90 2.84 -7.25 6.69
N ILE A 91 2.89 -6.12 5.97
CA ILE A 91 3.41 -4.87 6.51
C ILE A 91 2.52 -4.34 7.64
N LEU A 92 1.20 -4.38 7.50
CA LEU A 92 0.29 -3.96 8.56
C LEU A 92 0.46 -4.83 9.81
N LEU A 93 0.65 -6.13 9.65
CA LEU A 93 0.96 -7.02 10.78
C LEU A 93 2.26 -6.61 11.48
N ASN A 94 3.32 -6.33 10.70
CA ASN A 94 4.60 -5.84 11.24
C ASN A 94 4.45 -4.49 11.95
N MET A 95 3.71 -3.55 11.37
CA MET A 95 3.43 -2.25 11.98
C MET A 95 2.64 -2.39 13.28
N SER A 96 1.72 -3.36 13.35
CA SER A 96 0.98 -3.66 14.58
C SER A 96 1.90 -4.26 15.65
N HIS A 97 2.79 -5.17 15.28
CA HIS A 97 3.79 -5.74 16.18
C HIS A 97 4.75 -4.67 16.71
N LEU A 98 5.16 -3.72 15.86
CA LEU A 98 5.98 -2.57 16.23
C LEU A 98 5.19 -1.45 16.96
N GLN A 99 3.91 -1.68 17.27
CA GLN A 99 3.05 -0.73 17.98
C GLN A 99 2.98 0.64 17.30
N LEU A 100 2.93 0.67 15.96
CA LEU A 100 2.77 1.91 15.18
C LEU A 100 1.31 2.20 14.81
N ILE A 101 0.47 1.17 14.83
CA ILE A 101 -0.93 1.23 14.43
C ILE A 101 -1.80 0.48 15.43
N ASN A 102 -3.07 0.85 15.47
CA ASN A 102 -4.11 0.11 16.18
C ASN A 102 -4.98 -0.60 15.14
N LEU A 103 -5.08 -1.93 15.28
CA LEU A 103 -5.97 -2.77 14.48
C LEU A 103 -7.28 -3.01 15.23
N GLN A 104 -8.41 -2.86 14.55
CA GLN A 104 -9.72 -3.21 15.07
C GLN A 104 -10.47 -4.03 14.01
N GLY A 105 -10.71 -5.30 14.34
CA GLY A 105 -11.39 -6.26 13.48
C GLY A 105 -12.19 -7.26 14.32
N ASP A 106 -13.11 -7.95 13.66
CA ASP A 106 -13.90 -9.03 14.23
C ASP A 106 -13.51 -10.32 13.48
N LEU A 107 -13.34 -11.43 14.21
CA LEU A 107 -12.97 -12.73 13.65
C LEU A 107 -14.01 -13.25 12.65
N ASN A 108 -15.25 -12.75 12.74
CA ASN A 108 -16.34 -13.11 11.83
C ASN A 108 -16.36 -12.29 10.53
N LYS A 109 -15.49 -11.29 10.39
CA LYS A 109 -15.45 -10.38 9.22
C LYS A 109 -14.25 -10.68 8.33
N LYS A 110 -14.38 -10.33 7.05
CA LYS A 110 -13.29 -10.46 6.09
C LYS A 110 -12.11 -9.55 6.50
N LEU A 111 -10.89 -9.98 6.23
CA LEU A 111 -9.66 -9.21 6.47
C LEU A 111 -9.73 -7.79 5.88
N ASP A 112 -10.34 -7.65 4.70
CA ASP A 112 -10.52 -6.37 4.01
C ASP A 112 -11.35 -5.35 4.80
N ASP A 113 -12.22 -5.81 5.70
CA ASP A 113 -13.07 -4.98 6.55
C ASP A 113 -12.43 -4.62 7.90
N ILE A 114 -11.26 -5.18 8.21
CA ILE A 114 -10.47 -4.76 9.37
C ILE A 114 -10.15 -3.28 9.21
N THR A 115 -10.29 -2.55 10.30
CA THR A 115 -9.98 -1.12 10.33
C THR A 115 -8.66 -0.88 11.05
N VAL A 116 -7.92 0.08 10.53
CA VAL A 116 -6.59 0.44 10.99
C VAL A 116 -6.57 1.93 11.29
N GLN A 117 -5.83 2.30 12.34
CA GLN A 117 -5.60 3.69 12.69
C GLN A 117 -4.13 3.89 13.05
N LEU A 118 -3.53 4.99 12.59
CA LEU A 118 -2.22 5.40 13.05
C LEU A 118 -2.30 5.81 14.53
N ASN A 119 -1.40 5.31 15.36
CA ASN A 119 -1.34 5.70 16.77
C ASN A 119 -0.33 6.84 16.99
N PRO A 120 -0.25 7.43 18.19
CA PRO A 120 0.67 8.54 18.46
C PRO A 120 2.15 8.20 18.22
N GLN A 121 2.57 6.97 18.51
CA GLN A 121 3.96 6.53 18.31
C GLN A 121 4.30 6.48 16.81
N GLY A 122 3.45 5.86 15.98
CA GLY A 122 3.63 5.83 14.53
C GLY A 122 3.62 7.22 13.91
N LYS A 123 2.81 8.14 14.45
CA LYS A 123 2.82 9.55 14.05
C LYS A 123 4.17 10.20 14.31
N LEU A 124 4.70 10.08 15.54
CA LEU A 124 5.98 10.69 15.93
C LEU A 124 7.13 10.18 15.05
N ILE A 125 7.21 8.85 14.82
CA ILE A 125 8.23 8.26 13.96
C ILE A 125 8.20 8.85 12.54
N PHE A 126 7.01 9.10 12.00
CA PHE A 126 6.90 9.72 10.68
C PHE A 126 7.27 11.21 10.69
N GLU A 127 6.90 11.95 11.74
CA GLU A 127 7.22 13.38 11.89
C GLU A 127 8.73 13.62 12.08
N GLU A 128 9.41 12.72 12.79
CA GLU A 128 10.88 12.74 12.97
C GLU A 128 11.63 12.40 11.69
N MET A 129 10.96 11.76 10.72
CA MET A 129 11.56 11.40 9.45
C MET A 129 11.63 12.62 8.53
N ASP A 130 12.73 13.37 8.61
CA ASP A 130 13.03 14.46 7.68
C ASP A 130 13.50 13.90 6.33
N SER A 131 12.55 13.74 5.41
CA SER A 131 12.81 13.22 4.07
C SER A 131 11.97 13.92 3.01
N VAL A 132 12.67 14.47 2.01
CA VAL A 132 12.03 15.08 0.82
C VAL A 132 11.20 14.04 0.05
N PHE A 133 11.70 12.80 -0.04
CA PHE A 133 10.99 11.71 -0.72
C PHE A 133 9.62 11.45 -0.09
N PHE A 134 9.56 11.23 1.23
CA PHE A 134 8.30 10.97 1.92
C PHE A 134 7.39 12.20 2.00
N SER A 135 7.98 13.41 2.01
CA SER A 135 7.22 14.65 1.89
C SER A 135 6.49 14.77 0.54
N ASN A 136 7.13 14.38 -0.55
CA ASN A 136 6.51 14.33 -1.88
C ASN A 136 5.48 13.21 -1.98
N LEU A 137 5.80 12.01 -1.51
CA LEU A 137 4.88 10.88 -1.49
C LEU A 137 3.58 11.19 -0.71
N LYS A 138 3.70 11.90 0.42
CA LYS A 138 2.54 12.39 1.19
C LYS A 138 1.64 13.29 0.35
N LYS A 139 2.22 14.18 -0.47
CA LYS A 139 1.45 15.05 -1.37
C LYS A 139 0.74 14.22 -2.44
N GLU A 140 1.40 13.21 -3.00
CA GLU A 140 0.79 12.30 -3.98
C GLU A 140 -0.41 11.55 -3.40
N TYR A 141 -0.30 11.00 -2.19
CA TYR A 141 -1.45 10.38 -1.51
C TYR A 141 -2.58 11.37 -1.26
N THR A 142 -2.27 12.55 -0.73
CA THR A 142 -3.27 13.60 -0.49
C THR A 142 -3.98 14.01 -1.78
N ASN A 143 -3.26 14.06 -2.89
CA ASN A 143 -3.82 14.33 -4.21
C ASN A 143 -4.69 13.17 -4.70
N ALA A 144 -4.27 11.92 -4.48
CA ALA A 144 -5.04 10.74 -4.83
C ALA A 144 -6.39 10.70 -4.09
N PHE A 145 -6.43 11.05 -2.81
CA PHE A 145 -7.67 11.13 -2.02
C PHE A 145 -8.70 12.08 -2.64
N LYS A 146 -8.21 13.21 -3.19
CA LYS A 146 -9.04 14.23 -3.85
C LYS A 146 -9.48 13.82 -5.25
N LYS A 147 -8.60 13.13 -6.00
CA LYS A 147 -8.85 12.74 -7.39
C LYS A 147 -9.76 11.53 -7.51
N VAL A 148 -9.54 10.49 -6.71
CA VAL A 148 -10.21 9.18 -6.88
C VAL A 148 -10.78 8.73 -5.54
N LYS A 149 -12.11 8.77 -5.42
CA LYS A 149 -12.80 8.31 -4.22
C LYS A 149 -12.70 6.78 -4.08
N PHE A 150 -12.46 6.31 -2.87
CA PHE A 150 -12.63 4.91 -2.52
C PHE A 150 -14.10 4.47 -2.64
N SER A 151 -14.39 3.55 -3.55
CA SER A 151 -15.72 2.97 -3.76
C SER A 151 -15.62 1.52 -4.26
N ALA A 152 -16.71 0.77 -4.16
CA ALA A 152 -16.77 -0.59 -4.70
C ALA A 152 -16.52 -0.62 -6.23
N SER A 153 -17.03 0.35 -6.97
CA SER A 153 -16.82 0.46 -8.42
C SER A 153 -15.35 0.69 -8.77
N ASN A 154 -14.70 1.65 -8.10
CA ASN A 154 -13.30 1.97 -8.37
C ASN A 154 -12.38 0.83 -7.92
N MET A 155 -12.76 0.10 -6.88
CA MET A 155 -12.05 -1.11 -6.45
C MET A 155 -12.09 -2.22 -7.52
N GLN A 156 -13.21 -2.40 -8.22
CA GLN A 156 -13.31 -3.39 -9.31
C GLN A 156 -12.33 -3.06 -10.45
N VAL A 157 -12.20 -1.77 -10.79
CA VAL A 157 -11.24 -1.29 -11.80
C VAL A 157 -9.81 -1.69 -11.45
N ILE A 158 -9.38 -1.45 -10.21
CA ILE A 158 -8.01 -1.81 -9.76
C ILE A 158 -7.82 -3.33 -9.69
N LYS A 159 -8.88 -4.09 -9.39
CA LYS A 159 -8.85 -5.57 -9.36
C LYS A 159 -8.79 -6.20 -10.76
N GLY A 160 -8.92 -5.41 -11.82
CA GLY A 160 -8.97 -5.90 -13.20
C GLY A 160 -10.29 -6.61 -13.54
N ILE A 161 -11.33 -6.42 -12.72
CA ILE A 161 -12.66 -7.00 -12.96
C ILE A 161 -13.46 -5.95 -13.73
N ARG A 162 -13.59 -6.11 -15.06
CA ARG A 162 -14.46 -5.24 -15.86
C ARG A 162 -15.93 -5.69 -15.76
N GLN A 163 -16.82 -4.70 -15.79
CA GLN A 163 -18.26 -4.86 -16.03
C GLN A 163 -18.51 -5.20 -17.49
#